data_AF-A0A846LXS2-F1
#
_entry.id   AF-A0A846LXS2-F1
#
_cell.length_a   1.000
_cell.length_b   1.000
_cell.length_c   1.000
_cell.angle_alpha   90.00
_cell.angle_beta   90.00
_cell.angle_gamma   90.00
#
_symmetry.space_group_name_H-M   'P 1'
#
loop_
_entity.id
_entity.type
_entity.pdbx_description
1 polymer ?
#
loop_
_entity_poly.entity_id
_entity_poly.type
_entity_poly.pdbx_seq_one_letter_code
_entity_poly.pdbx_strand_id
1 'polypeptide(L)'
;MYITPLLVPTVGRPGVAAMMLPLAFGIAHSGVILVGELTWPRPGGMVRRARLAHRGLLQAIPVWLLRTAIGTLVTGIVVIAVGAVTADRYDRSITVHAGDGLVEGAASPYVGSGYGLPALVGLGCLLALTTAALLVVANRPAIVTDDADVEGALRRASAQRVLRGATAAAMILVAGLVTVSGLAIRSAAKTAAQAARLEDLPVGAVASLLPWVGGALALIGLVGGVVGIGVLFIRTRVPVPAAELVTTEQ
;
A
#
# COMPACT_ATOMS: atom_id res chain seq x y z
N MET A 1 34.48 5.69 12.26
CA MET A 1 33.64 6.90 12.07
C MET A 1 33.19 6.90 10.61
N TYR A 2 32.05 6.27 10.31
CA TYR A 2 31.55 6.18 8.94
C TYR A 2 30.78 7.45 8.61
N ILE A 3 31.27 8.18 7.61
CA ILE A 3 30.59 9.34 7.04
C ILE A 3 29.33 8.83 6.36
N THR A 4 28.18 9.17 6.92
CA THR A 4 26.86 8.97 6.32
C THR A 4 26.85 9.63 4.95
N PRO A 5 26.68 8.91 3.82
CA PRO A 5 26.53 9.57 2.54
C PRO A 5 25.23 10.37 2.57
N LEU A 6 25.38 11.69 2.64
CA LEU A 6 24.31 12.66 2.51
C LEU A 6 23.57 12.42 1.19
N LEU A 7 22.25 12.25 1.31
CA LEU A 7 21.21 12.31 0.29
C LEU A 7 21.72 12.64 -1.14
N VAL A 8 22.11 11.62 -1.91
CA VAL A 8 22.14 11.77 -3.36
C VAL A 8 20.68 11.90 -3.81
N PRO A 9 20.28 12.97 -4.52
CA PRO A 9 18.91 13.11 -4.99
C PRO A 9 18.55 11.93 -5.89
N THR A 10 17.70 11.04 -5.40
CA THR A 10 17.15 9.88 -6.14
C THR A 10 16.06 10.27 -7.13
N VAL A 11 15.67 11.55 -7.12
CA VAL A 11 14.70 12.17 -8.02
C VAL A 11 15.27 12.17 -9.45
N GLY A 12 14.68 11.38 -10.34
CA GLY A 12 15.09 11.30 -11.76
C GLY A 12 15.46 9.90 -12.27
N ARG A 13 15.48 8.86 -11.42
CA ARG A 13 15.70 7.48 -11.88
C ARG A 13 14.40 6.86 -12.40
N PRO A 14 14.37 6.34 -13.65
CA PRO A 14 13.13 5.82 -14.25
C PRO A 14 12.48 4.70 -13.43
N GLY A 15 13.28 3.84 -12.79
CA GLY A 15 12.77 2.77 -11.92
C GLY A 15 12.10 3.25 -10.63
N VAL A 16 12.60 4.34 -10.02
CA VAL A 16 11.98 4.94 -8.81
C VAL A 16 10.68 5.62 -9.20
N ALA A 17 10.67 6.36 -10.31
CA ALA A 17 9.47 7.04 -10.80
C ALA A 17 8.33 6.04 -11.11
N ALA A 18 8.64 4.93 -11.79
CA ALA A 18 7.65 3.88 -12.08
C ALA A 18 7.09 3.24 -10.80
N MET A 19 7.95 3.00 -9.80
CA MET A 19 7.55 2.45 -8.50
C MET A 19 6.64 3.40 -7.71
N MET A 20 6.78 4.72 -7.87
CA MET A 20 5.96 5.72 -7.18
C MET A 20 4.58 5.91 -7.82
N LEU A 21 4.31 5.34 -9.00
CA LEU A 21 3.05 5.54 -9.72
C LEU A 21 1.79 5.14 -8.90
N PRO A 22 1.74 3.99 -8.21
CA PRO A 22 0.58 3.63 -7.38
C PRO A 22 0.35 4.63 -6.24
N LEU A 23 1.43 5.14 -5.64
CA LEU A 23 1.37 6.15 -4.58
C LEU A 23 0.88 7.49 -5.10
N ALA A 24 1.41 7.95 -6.23
CA ALA A 24 0.95 9.18 -6.88
C ALA A 24 -0.55 9.11 -7.19
N PHE A 25 -1.03 7.97 -7.70
CA PHE A 25 -2.45 7.71 -7.89
C PHE A 25 -3.23 7.78 -6.56
N GLY A 26 -2.81 7.05 -5.53
CA GLY A 26 -3.49 7.04 -4.23
C GLY A 26 -3.56 8.42 -3.56
N ILE A 27 -2.49 9.22 -3.70
CA ILE A 27 -2.40 10.59 -3.20
C ILE A 27 -3.35 11.50 -4.00
N ALA A 28 -3.30 11.46 -5.33
CA ALA A 28 -4.19 12.26 -6.17
C ALA A 28 -5.67 11.91 -5.91
N HIS A 29 -6.01 10.62 -5.86
CA HIS A 29 -7.34 10.12 -5.56
C HIS A 29 -7.85 10.63 -4.20
N SER A 30 -7.05 10.45 -3.15
CA SER A 30 -7.43 10.88 -1.79
C SER A 30 -7.51 12.41 -1.69
N GLY A 31 -6.63 13.12 -2.39
CA GLY A 31 -6.61 14.58 -2.46
C GLY A 31 -7.86 15.14 -3.14
N VAL A 32 -8.30 14.56 -4.26
CA VAL A 32 -9.54 14.96 -4.93
C VAL A 32 -10.74 14.77 -4.03
N ILE A 33 -10.83 13.66 -3.30
CA ILE A 33 -11.94 13.44 -2.36
C ILE A 33 -11.88 14.43 -1.19
N LEU A 34 -10.69 14.66 -0.63
CA LEU A 34 -10.49 15.64 0.43
C LEU A 34 -10.95 17.04 -0.02
N VAL A 35 -10.53 17.49 -1.20
CA VAL A 35 -10.94 18.77 -1.76
C VAL A 35 -12.45 18.82 -1.95
N GLY A 36 -13.07 17.76 -2.49
CA GLY A 36 -14.52 17.67 -2.65
C GLY A 36 -15.30 17.78 -1.33
N GLU A 37 -14.79 17.18 -0.25
CA GLU A 37 -15.43 17.31 1.07
C GLU A 37 -15.19 18.69 1.70
N LEU A 38 -14.06 19.35 1.40
CA LEU A 38 -13.76 20.70 1.88
C LEU A 38 -14.56 21.79 1.15
N THR A 39 -14.86 21.60 -0.12
CA THR A 39 -15.61 22.57 -0.95
C THR A 39 -17.11 22.39 -0.87
N TRP A 40 -17.60 21.44 -0.05
CA TRP A 40 -19.03 21.21 0.11
C TRP A 40 -19.73 22.48 0.64
N PRO A 41 -20.87 22.90 0.05
CA PRO A 41 -21.61 24.08 0.50
C PRO A 41 -21.96 23.97 1.98
N ARG A 42 -21.57 24.97 2.78
CA ARG A 42 -21.93 25.02 4.20
C ARG A 42 -23.41 25.43 4.35
N PRO A 43 -24.17 24.82 5.27
CA PRO A 43 -25.54 25.25 5.54
C PRO A 43 -25.58 26.72 5.98
N GLY A 44 -26.30 27.57 5.25
CA GLY A 44 -26.50 28.99 5.57
C GLY A 44 -27.79 29.31 6.35
N GLY A 45 -28.46 28.30 6.92
CA GLY A 45 -29.77 28.48 7.56
C GLY A 45 -29.71 29.17 8.93
N MET A 46 -30.71 30.01 9.24
CA MET A 46 -30.82 30.76 10.50
C MET A 46 -31.05 29.89 11.76
N VAL A 47 -31.30 28.59 11.62
CA VAL A 47 -31.67 27.70 12.74
C VAL A 47 -30.61 26.63 12.96
N ARG A 48 -29.82 26.78 14.03
CA ARG A 48 -28.78 25.82 14.43
C ARG A 48 -29.39 24.70 15.28
N ARG A 49 -29.91 23.64 14.65
CA ARG A 49 -30.33 22.42 15.38
C ARG A 49 -29.09 21.56 15.68
N ALA A 50 -28.70 21.47 16.94
CA ALA A 50 -27.64 20.57 17.38
C ALA A 50 -28.26 19.26 17.90
N ARG A 51 -28.27 18.20 17.08
CA ARG A 51 -28.55 16.84 17.56
C ARG A 51 -27.24 16.17 17.96
N LEU A 52 -27.11 15.83 19.24
CA LEU A 52 -26.00 15.05 19.80
C LEU A 52 -26.18 13.59 19.36
N ALA A 53 -25.42 13.16 18.36
CA ALA A 53 -25.26 11.75 18.00
C ALA A 53 -23.83 11.33 18.33
N HIS A 54 -23.66 10.15 18.92
CA HIS A 54 -22.35 9.57 19.15
C HIS A 54 -21.71 9.21 17.80
N ARG A 55 -20.52 9.76 17.51
CA ARG A 55 -19.89 9.71 16.19
C ARG A 55 -18.49 9.13 16.29
N GLY A 56 -18.35 7.82 16.08
CA GLY A 56 -17.04 7.19 15.97
C GLY A 56 -16.52 7.21 14.52
N LEU A 57 -15.35 7.80 14.28
CA LEU A 57 -14.70 7.85 12.97
C LEU A 57 -14.51 6.46 12.34
N LEU A 58 -14.26 5.45 13.18
CA LEU A 58 -14.04 4.06 12.78
C LEU A 58 -15.34 3.24 12.65
N GLN A 59 -16.47 3.70 13.21
CA GLN A 59 -17.74 2.99 13.10
C GLN A 59 -18.30 3.01 11.66
N ALA A 60 -17.87 3.98 10.86
CA ALA A 60 -18.27 4.12 9.47
C ALA A 60 -17.52 3.18 8.50
N ILE A 61 -16.42 2.56 8.96
CA ILE A 61 -15.48 1.85 8.11
C ILE A 61 -15.64 0.35 8.32
N PRO A 62 -15.74 -0.46 7.25
CA PRO A 62 -15.81 -1.91 7.39
C PRO A 62 -14.50 -2.45 7.96
N VAL A 63 -14.59 -3.25 9.03
CA VAL A 63 -13.42 -3.76 9.78
C VAL A 63 -12.42 -4.49 8.88
N TRP A 64 -12.90 -5.24 7.88
CA TRP A 64 -12.02 -5.94 6.94
C TRP A 64 -11.11 -4.97 6.18
N LEU A 65 -11.61 -3.80 5.78
CA LEU A 65 -10.86 -2.82 5.00
C LEU A 65 -9.78 -2.15 5.86
N LEU A 66 -10.12 -1.84 7.12
CA LEU A 66 -9.15 -1.34 8.09
C LEU A 66 -8.04 -2.37 8.36
N ARG A 67 -8.42 -3.64 8.56
CA ARG A 67 -7.46 -4.74 8.75
C ARG A 67 -6.55 -4.92 7.54
N THR A 68 -7.08 -4.83 6.32
CA THR A 68 -6.27 -4.89 5.10
C THR A 68 -5.32 -3.71 4.97
N ALA A 69 -5.76 -2.49 5.32
CA ALA A 69 -4.91 -1.30 5.30
C ALA A 69 -3.73 -1.43 6.28
N ILE A 70 -4.02 -1.82 7.53
CA ILE A 70 -3.00 -2.03 8.56
C ILE A 70 -2.06 -3.17 8.16
N GLY A 71 -2.60 -4.30 7.72
CA GLY A 71 -1.80 -5.45 7.28
C GLY A 71 -0.87 -5.10 6.12
N THR A 72 -1.35 -4.30 5.16
CA THR A 72 -0.54 -3.83 4.04
C THR A 72 0.58 -2.91 4.50
N LEU A 73 0.29 -1.96 5.39
CA LEU A 73 1.29 -1.04 5.94
C LEU A 73 2.39 -1.80 6.70
N VAL A 74 1.99 -2.70 7.59
CA VAL A 74 2.93 -3.54 8.35
C VAL A 74 3.77 -4.40 7.41
N THR A 75 3.15 -5.04 6.42
CA THR A 75 3.88 -5.84 5.42
C THR A 75 4.89 -4.99 4.66
N GLY A 76 4.50 -3.79 4.21
CA GLY A 76 5.40 -2.85 3.53
C GLY A 76 6.60 -2.47 4.39
N ILE A 77 6.38 -2.13 5.66
CA ILE A 77 7.44 -1.80 6.63
C ILE A 77 8.39 -2.99 6.80
N VAL A 78 7.85 -4.19 7.00
CA VAL A 78 8.65 -5.41 7.19
C VAL A 78 9.49 -5.73 5.96
N VAL A 79 8.89 -5.67 4.76
CA VAL A 79 9.61 -5.93 3.49
C VAL A 79 10.76 -4.93 3.31
N ILE A 80 10.51 -3.66 3.59
CA ILE A 80 11.53 -2.60 3.48
C ILE A 80 12.63 -2.78 4.53
N ALA A 81 12.29 -3.13 5.77
CA ALA A 81 13.26 -3.39 6.82
C ALA A 81 14.15 -4.61 6.50
N VAL A 82 13.54 -5.72 6.07
CA VAL A 82 14.26 -6.92 5.64
C VAL A 82 15.17 -6.60 4.47
N GLY A 83 14.66 -5.91 3.46
CA GLY A 83 15.44 -5.53 2.29
C GLY A 83 16.58 -4.57 2.61
N ALA A 84 16.41 -3.65 3.56
CA ALA A 84 17.48 -2.77 4.03
C ALA A 84 18.60 -3.55 4.75
N VAL A 85 18.27 -4.61 5.49
CA VAL A 85 19.26 -5.45 6.18
C VAL A 85 19.97 -6.43 5.23
N THR A 86 19.32 -6.83 4.15
CA THR A 86 19.82 -7.88 3.23
C THR A 86 20.37 -7.33 1.92
N ALA A 87 20.22 -6.04 1.66
CA ALA A 87 20.83 -5.41 0.50
C ALA A 87 22.36 -5.36 0.63
N ASP A 88 23.02 -5.49 -0.51
CA ASP A 88 24.46 -5.33 -0.66
C ASP A 88 24.87 -3.83 -0.50
N ARG A 89 26.17 -3.52 -0.49
CA ARG A 89 26.80 -2.20 -0.23
C ARG A 89 26.24 -1.01 -1.02
N TYR A 90 25.47 -1.26 -2.08
CA TYR A 90 24.82 -0.24 -2.91
C TYR A 90 23.35 0.00 -2.55
N ASP A 91 22.83 -0.67 -1.50
CA ASP A 91 21.49 -0.56 -0.95
C ASP A 91 20.34 -0.77 -1.96
N ARG A 92 20.63 -1.47 -3.06
CA ARG A 92 19.68 -1.65 -4.18
C ARG A 92 19.83 -2.97 -4.92
N SER A 93 20.75 -3.80 -4.49
CA SER A 93 21.04 -5.11 -5.05
C SER A 93 21.09 -6.14 -3.93
N ILE A 94 20.87 -7.39 -4.27
CA ILE A 94 21.13 -8.52 -3.40
C ILE A 94 22.23 -9.38 -4.02
N THR A 95 23.17 -9.83 -3.20
CA THR A 95 24.24 -10.76 -3.55
C THR A 95 23.98 -12.11 -2.90
N VAL A 96 24.21 -13.18 -3.65
CA VAL A 96 24.13 -14.56 -3.17
C VAL A 96 25.44 -15.24 -3.51
N HIS A 97 26.06 -15.87 -2.51
CA HIS A 97 27.32 -16.59 -2.67
C HIS A 97 27.10 -18.09 -2.87
N ALA A 98 27.98 -18.72 -3.64
CA ALA A 98 28.03 -20.17 -3.87
C ALA A 98 29.50 -20.63 -3.99
N GLY A 99 29.75 -21.95 -4.11
CA GLY A 99 31.11 -22.48 -4.22
C GLY A 99 31.97 -22.15 -3.00
N ASP A 100 31.43 -22.33 -1.79
CA ASP A 100 32.06 -21.94 -0.51
C ASP A 100 32.47 -20.46 -0.44
N GLY A 101 31.77 -19.60 -1.19
CA GLY A 101 32.03 -18.16 -1.23
C GLY A 101 32.96 -17.70 -2.34
N LEU A 102 33.45 -18.61 -3.18
CA LEU A 102 34.37 -18.30 -4.29
C LEU A 102 33.67 -17.63 -5.48
N VAL A 103 32.36 -17.82 -5.63
CA VAL A 103 31.56 -17.21 -6.68
C VAL A 103 30.31 -16.56 -6.13
N GLU A 104 29.83 -15.53 -6.83
CA GLU A 104 28.65 -14.77 -6.43
C GLU A 104 27.73 -14.46 -7.61
N GLY A 105 26.46 -14.27 -7.30
CA GLY A 105 25.46 -13.73 -8.22
C GLY A 105 24.80 -12.51 -7.59
N ALA A 106 24.71 -11.42 -8.36
CA ALA A 106 24.08 -10.19 -7.93
C ALA A 106 22.87 -9.86 -8.81
N ALA A 107 21.82 -9.30 -8.22
CA ALA A 107 20.66 -8.83 -8.98
C ALA A 107 20.12 -7.50 -8.45
N SER A 108 19.60 -6.70 -9.37
CA SER A 108 18.95 -5.40 -9.16
C SER A 108 17.79 -5.28 -10.14
N PRO A 109 16.68 -4.59 -9.80
CA PRO A 109 16.43 -3.87 -8.55
C PRO A 109 16.01 -4.77 -7.37
N TYR A 110 16.47 -4.46 -6.17
CA TYR A 110 16.09 -5.09 -4.89
C TYR A 110 15.68 -4.03 -3.86
N VAL A 111 14.75 -4.36 -2.94
CA VAL A 111 14.18 -3.41 -1.95
C VAL A 111 15.12 -3.05 -0.80
N GLY A 112 16.33 -2.59 -1.11
CA GLY A 112 17.21 -1.96 -0.11
C GLY A 112 16.81 -0.52 0.22
N SER A 113 17.64 0.17 1.00
CA SER A 113 17.37 1.54 1.47
C SER A 113 17.07 2.52 0.32
N GLY A 114 17.71 2.33 -0.84
CA GLY A 114 17.58 3.18 -2.02
C GLY A 114 16.19 3.20 -2.66
N TYR A 115 15.42 2.11 -2.53
CA TYR A 115 14.03 2.03 -2.97
C TYR A 115 13.05 2.08 -1.79
N GLY A 116 13.42 1.48 -0.66
CA GLY A 116 12.59 1.40 0.53
C GLY A 116 12.29 2.75 1.15
N LEU A 117 13.27 3.65 1.26
CA LEU A 117 13.06 4.95 1.89
C LEU A 117 12.08 5.84 1.11
N PRO A 118 12.20 6.02 -0.22
CA PRO A 118 11.17 6.69 -1.01
C PRO A 118 9.78 6.07 -0.86
N ALA A 119 9.68 4.73 -0.81
CA ALA A 119 8.41 4.04 -0.56
C ALA A 119 7.80 4.38 0.79
N LEU A 120 8.62 4.40 1.87
CA LEU A 120 8.15 4.77 3.21
C LEU A 120 7.66 6.21 3.26
N VAL A 121 8.39 7.14 2.63
CA VAL A 121 7.97 8.54 2.54
C VAL A 121 6.63 8.64 1.82
N GLY A 122 6.49 8.00 0.65
CA GLY A 122 5.25 8.01 -0.11
C GLY A 122 4.06 7.35 0.61
N LEU A 123 4.28 6.23 1.31
CA LEU A 123 3.29 5.60 2.18
C LEU A 123 2.90 6.51 3.34
N GLY A 124 3.86 7.21 3.94
CA GLY A 124 3.62 8.20 4.99
C GLY A 124 2.76 9.38 4.49
N CYS A 125 3.06 9.92 3.31
CA CYS A 125 2.24 10.95 2.67
C CYS A 125 0.83 10.46 2.38
N LEU A 126 0.68 9.25 1.84
CA LEU A 126 -0.62 8.64 1.57
C LEU A 126 -1.41 8.44 2.87
N LEU A 127 -0.78 7.94 3.92
CA LEU A 127 -1.40 7.75 5.24
C LEU A 127 -1.86 9.08 5.84
N ALA A 128 -1.02 10.12 5.79
CA ALA A 128 -1.34 11.45 6.28
C ALA A 128 -2.55 12.05 5.55
N LEU A 129 -2.55 11.98 4.21
CA LEU A 129 -3.64 12.51 3.39
C LEU A 129 -4.95 11.73 3.58
N THR A 130 -4.86 10.40 3.68
CA THR A 130 -6.00 9.53 4.00
C THR A 130 -6.58 9.89 5.36
N THR A 131 -5.73 10.09 6.37
CA THR A 131 -6.15 10.47 7.72
C THR A 131 -6.81 11.85 7.72
N ALA A 132 -6.22 12.82 7.03
CA ALA A 132 -6.80 14.16 6.88
C ALA A 132 -8.19 14.11 6.20
N ALA A 133 -8.33 13.34 5.12
CA ALA A 133 -9.61 13.12 4.45
C ALA A 133 -10.65 12.49 5.38
N LEU A 134 -10.29 11.47 6.15
CA LEU A 134 -11.20 10.84 7.12
C LEU A 134 -11.59 11.80 8.26
N LEU A 135 -10.67 12.63 8.74
CA LEU A 135 -10.96 13.67 9.74
C LEU A 135 -11.92 14.73 9.20
N VAL A 136 -11.76 15.15 7.94
CA VAL A 136 -12.69 16.09 7.29
C VAL A 136 -14.07 15.46 7.12
N VAL A 137 -14.16 14.22 6.64
CA VAL A 137 -15.44 13.50 6.50
C VAL A 137 -16.14 13.34 7.85
N ALA A 138 -15.40 13.06 8.92
CA ALA A 138 -15.97 12.90 10.26
C ALA A 138 -16.49 14.23 10.84
N ASN A 139 -15.78 15.33 10.58
CA ASN A 139 -16.09 16.66 11.11
C ASN A 139 -16.98 17.51 10.20
N ARG A 140 -17.39 16.99 9.04
CA ARG A 140 -18.19 17.78 8.09
C ARG A 140 -19.52 18.26 8.73
N PRO A 141 -19.97 19.49 8.44
CA PRO A 141 -21.29 19.97 8.85
C PRO A 141 -22.41 19.05 8.32
N ALA A 142 -23.52 18.98 9.06
CA ALA A 142 -24.69 18.25 8.60
C ALA A 142 -25.23 18.87 7.30
N ILE A 143 -25.57 18.03 6.33
CA ILE A 143 -26.24 18.46 5.09
C ILE A 143 -27.63 18.96 5.47
N VAL A 144 -28.19 19.91 4.70
CA VAL A 144 -29.59 20.36 4.85
C VAL A 144 -30.52 19.23 4.36
N THR A 145 -30.62 18.18 5.17
CA THR A 145 -31.54 17.07 5.04
C THR A 145 -32.14 16.85 6.42
N ASP A 146 -33.45 16.63 6.49
CA ASP A 146 -34.10 16.28 7.75
C ASP A 146 -33.84 14.80 8.14
N ASP A 147 -33.23 14.03 7.22
CA ASP A 147 -32.92 12.60 7.37
C ASP A 147 -31.47 12.35 7.81
N ALA A 148 -31.30 11.87 9.04
CA ALA A 148 -30.00 11.53 9.63
C ALA A 148 -29.40 10.23 9.08
N ASP A 149 -30.22 9.30 8.60
CA ASP A 149 -29.78 8.01 8.05
C ASP A 149 -29.13 8.20 6.68
N VAL A 150 -29.71 9.07 5.86
CA VAL A 150 -29.13 9.52 4.58
C VAL A 150 -27.78 10.18 4.82
N GLU A 151 -27.68 11.07 5.80
CA GLU A 151 -26.41 11.72 6.12
C GLU A 151 -25.33 10.72 6.56
N GLY A 152 -25.68 9.79 7.44
CA GLY A 152 -24.80 8.72 7.89
C GLY A 152 -24.36 7.78 6.76
N ALA A 153 -25.26 7.44 5.84
CA ALA A 153 -24.95 6.66 4.65
C ALA A 153 -23.95 7.39 3.74
N LEU A 154 -24.13 8.69 3.51
CA LEU A 154 -23.21 9.50 2.71
C LEU A 154 -21.81 9.58 3.37
N ARG A 155 -21.73 9.79 4.69
CA ARG A 155 -20.43 9.83 5.41
C ARG A 155 -19.69 8.50 5.29
N ARG A 156 -20.41 7.39 5.47
CA ARG A 156 -19.87 6.02 5.29
C ARG A 156 -19.36 5.79 3.88
N ALA A 157 -20.13 6.21 2.86
CA ALA A 157 -19.74 6.06 1.47
C ALA A 157 -18.45 6.85 1.16
N SER A 158 -18.34 8.10 1.62
CA SER A 158 -17.12 8.91 1.45
C SER A 158 -15.92 8.27 2.15
N ALA A 159 -16.04 7.88 3.42
CA ALA A 159 -14.97 7.25 4.18
C ALA A 159 -14.49 5.94 3.53
N GLN A 160 -15.43 5.12 3.03
CA GLN A 160 -15.10 3.89 2.31
C GLN A 160 -14.37 4.15 0.99
N ARG A 161 -14.76 5.17 0.21
CA ARG A 161 -14.10 5.52 -1.05
C ARG A 161 -12.67 6.00 -0.85
N VAL A 162 -12.44 6.82 0.18
CA VAL A 162 -11.09 7.28 0.56
C VAL A 162 -10.23 6.07 0.95
N LEU A 163 -10.69 5.28 1.92
CA LEU A 163 -9.88 4.19 2.45
C LEU A 163 -9.63 3.09 1.41
N ARG A 164 -10.57 2.79 0.52
CA ARG A 164 -10.37 1.81 -0.56
C ARG A 164 -9.30 2.25 -1.55
N GLY A 165 -9.36 3.50 -2.01
CA GLY A 165 -8.36 4.03 -2.95
C GLY A 165 -6.96 4.01 -2.34
N ALA A 166 -6.83 4.48 -1.09
CA ALA A 166 -5.56 4.46 -0.36
C ALA A 166 -5.05 3.03 -0.11
N THR A 167 -5.91 2.12 0.32
CA THR A 167 -5.54 0.72 0.61
C THR A 167 -5.11 0.01 -0.67
N ALA A 168 -5.86 0.17 -1.78
CA ALA A 168 -5.51 -0.43 -3.07
C ALA A 168 -4.15 0.08 -3.58
N ALA A 169 -3.91 1.40 -3.54
CA ALA A 169 -2.65 2.00 -3.91
C ALA A 169 -1.46 1.45 -3.08
N ALA A 170 -1.63 1.35 -1.76
CA ALA A 170 -0.63 0.77 -0.87
C ALA A 170 -0.40 -0.72 -1.16
N MET A 171 -1.45 -1.48 -1.42
CA MET A 171 -1.35 -2.91 -1.75
C MET A 171 -0.58 -3.13 -3.04
N ILE A 172 -0.88 -2.37 -4.09
CA ILE A 172 -0.19 -2.47 -5.38
C ILE A 172 1.29 -2.12 -5.23
N LEU A 173 1.63 -1.09 -4.45
CA LEU A 173 3.02 -0.75 -4.16
C LEU A 173 3.74 -1.90 -3.45
N VAL A 174 3.21 -2.37 -2.32
CA VAL A 174 3.83 -3.42 -1.50
C VAL A 174 3.94 -4.73 -2.29
N ALA A 175 2.91 -5.08 -3.05
CA ALA A 175 2.92 -6.18 -4.00
C ALA A 175 4.05 -6.06 -5.02
N GLY A 176 4.22 -4.88 -5.63
CA GLY A 176 5.30 -4.60 -6.56
C GLY A 176 6.69 -4.78 -5.92
N LEU A 177 6.89 -4.24 -4.71
CA LEU A 177 8.14 -4.39 -3.95
C LEU A 177 8.48 -5.85 -3.66
N VAL A 178 7.50 -6.62 -3.17
CA VAL A 178 7.66 -8.07 -2.91
C VAL A 178 7.96 -8.81 -4.21
N THR A 179 7.26 -8.46 -5.30
CA THR A 179 7.43 -9.12 -6.60
C THR A 179 8.84 -8.96 -7.14
N VAL A 180 9.29 -7.71 -7.21
CA VAL A 180 10.60 -7.33 -7.73
C VAL A 180 11.71 -7.92 -6.87
N SER A 181 11.57 -7.86 -5.55
CA SER A 181 12.57 -8.41 -4.62
C SER A 181 12.67 -9.93 -4.71
N GLY A 182 11.53 -10.62 -4.83
CA GLY A 182 11.50 -12.07 -5.06
C GLY A 182 12.18 -12.45 -6.37
N LEU A 183 11.93 -11.70 -7.45
CA LEU A 183 12.57 -11.94 -8.74
C LEU A 183 14.09 -11.68 -8.69
N ALA A 184 14.54 -10.65 -7.97
CA ALA A 184 15.95 -10.38 -7.75
C ALA A 184 16.65 -11.48 -6.94
N ILE A 185 16.06 -11.93 -5.82
CA ILE A 185 16.56 -13.08 -5.03
C ILE A 185 16.71 -14.31 -5.95
N ARG A 186 15.67 -14.59 -6.74
CA ARG A 186 15.67 -15.73 -7.66
C ARG A 186 16.76 -15.63 -8.72
N SER A 187 16.95 -14.43 -9.28
CA SER A 187 17.96 -14.17 -10.30
C SER A 187 19.37 -14.32 -9.73
N ALA A 188 19.68 -13.64 -8.63
CA ALA A 188 20.97 -13.68 -7.96
C ALA A 188 21.38 -15.12 -7.60
N ALA A 189 20.46 -15.89 -7.02
CA ALA A 189 20.74 -17.27 -6.64
C ALA A 189 20.95 -18.21 -7.84
N LYS A 190 20.20 -18.03 -8.94
CA LYS A 190 20.42 -18.80 -10.17
C LYS A 190 21.78 -18.48 -10.79
N THR A 191 22.17 -17.21 -10.83
CA THR A 191 23.46 -16.77 -11.35
C THR A 191 24.61 -17.35 -10.51
N ALA A 192 24.52 -17.28 -9.18
CA ALA A 192 25.52 -17.87 -8.28
C ALA A 192 25.64 -19.39 -8.47
N ALA A 193 24.50 -20.09 -8.55
CA ALA A 193 24.47 -21.53 -8.78
C ALA A 193 25.04 -21.93 -10.15
N GLN A 194 24.78 -21.13 -11.18
CA GLN A 194 25.32 -21.36 -12.52
C GLN A 194 26.84 -21.13 -12.56
N ALA A 195 27.33 -20.05 -11.93
CA ALA A 195 28.75 -19.79 -11.82
C ALA A 195 29.48 -20.94 -11.10
N ALA A 196 28.94 -21.44 -9.99
CA ALA A 196 29.53 -22.56 -9.27
C ALA A 196 29.62 -23.82 -10.14
N ARG A 197 28.59 -24.13 -10.94
CA ARG A 197 28.60 -25.27 -11.85
C ARG A 197 29.61 -25.14 -13.00
N LEU A 198 29.87 -23.92 -13.46
CA LEU A 198 30.85 -23.68 -14.53
C LEU A 198 32.29 -23.89 -14.05
N GLU A 199 32.54 -23.64 -12.77
CA GLU A 199 33.84 -23.80 -12.11
C GLU A 199 34.00 -25.16 -11.40
N ASP A 200 33.08 -26.12 -11.64
CA ASP A 200 33.01 -27.42 -10.94
C ASP A 200 33.02 -27.32 -9.40
N LEU A 201 32.44 -26.24 -8.86
CA LEU A 201 32.32 -25.98 -7.42
C LEU A 201 30.96 -26.45 -6.86
N PRO A 202 30.88 -26.75 -5.54
CA PRO A 202 29.63 -27.09 -4.90
C PRO A 202 28.67 -25.88 -4.86
N VAL A 203 27.44 -26.05 -5.36
CA VAL A 203 26.42 -24.98 -5.38
C VAL A 203 26.01 -24.52 -3.97
N GLY A 204 25.99 -25.44 -3.01
CA GLY A 204 25.52 -25.18 -1.65
C GLY A 204 23.99 -25.11 -1.53
N ALA A 205 23.50 -25.22 -0.29
CA ALA A 205 22.06 -25.27 0.00
C ALA A 205 21.36 -23.92 -0.28
N VAL A 206 22.02 -22.80 0.03
CA VAL A 206 21.45 -21.45 -0.12
C VAL A 206 21.14 -21.14 -1.58
N ALA A 207 22.11 -21.31 -2.49
CA ALA A 207 21.91 -21.06 -3.93
C ALA A 207 20.94 -22.06 -4.57
N SER A 208 20.71 -23.22 -3.95
CA SER A 208 19.73 -24.22 -4.40
C SER A 208 18.29 -23.90 -3.97
N LEU A 209 18.10 -23.33 -2.77
CA LEU A 209 16.78 -23.06 -2.19
C LEU A 209 16.25 -21.66 -2.52
N LEU A 210 17.10 -20.64 -2.55
CA LEU A 210 16.69 -19.25 -2.81
C LEU A 210 15.94 -19.04 -4.14
N PRO A 211 16.22 -19.75 -5.24
CA PRO A 211 15.45 -19.60 -6.47
C PRO A 211 13.96 -19.91 -6.29
N TRP A 212 13.63 -20.86 -5.42
CA TRP A 212 12.25 -21.25 -5.11
C TRP A 212 11.60 -20.24 -4.17
N VAL A 213 12.31 -19.83 -3.12
CA VAL A 213 11.83 -18.79 -2.19
C VAL A 213 11.56 -17.48 -2.93
N GLY A 214 12.51 -17.01 -3.74
CA GLY A 214 12.35 -15.82 -4.57
C GLY A 214 11.21 -15.95 -5.57
N GLY A 215 11.05 -17.13 -6.19
CA GLY A 215 9.91 -17.43 -7.07
C GLY A 215 8.55 -17.38 -6.36
N ALA A 216 8.45 -17.95 -5.17
CA ALA A 216 7.24 -17.93 -4.36
C ALA A 216 6.88 -16.50 -3.92
N LEU A 217 7.86 -15.72 -3.46
CA LEU A 217 7.67 -14.31 -3.14
C LEU A 217 7.20 -13.52 -4.35
N ALA A 218 7.80 -13.74 -5.53
CA ALA A 218 7.39 -13.08 -6.75
C ALA A 218 5.92 -13.35 -7.09
N LEU A 219 5.49 -14.60 -6.95
CA LEU A 219 4.10 -15.00 -7.17
C LEU A 219 3.13 -14.39 -6.13
N ILE A 220 3.49 -14.43 -4.85
CA ILE A 220 2.69 -13.84 -3.76
C ILE A 220 2.51 -12.34 -4.00
N GLY A 221 3.57 -11.64 -4.39
CA GLY A 221 3.52 -10.22 -4.74
C GLY A 221 2.53 -9.97 -5.90
N LEU A 222 2.64 -10.71 -7.00
CA LEU A 222 1.74 -10.57 -8.14
C LEU A 222 0.27 -10.80 -7.76
N VAL A 223 -0.01 -11.88 -7.03
CA VAL A 223 -1.37 -12.18 -6.55
C VAL A 223 -1.87 -11.06 -5.63
N GLY A 224 -1.02 -10.57 -4.72
CA GLY A 224 -1.34 -9.43 -3.85
C GLY A 224 -1.69 -8.16 -4.63
N GLY A 225 -0.99 -7.91 -5.74
CA GLY A 225 -1.28 -6.79 -6.64
C GLY A 225 -2.64 -6.91 -7.32
N VAL A 226 -2.97 -8.11 -7.83
CA VAL A 226 -4.28 -8.41 -8.42
C VAL A 226 -5.40 -8.25 -7.38
N VAL A 227 -5.19 -8.75 -6.16
CA VAL A 227 -6.14 -8.56 -5.06
C VAL A 227 -6.29 -7.07 -4.72
N GLY A 228 -5.20 -6.30 -4.71
CA GLY A 228 -5.22 -4.85 -4.50
C GLY A 228 -6.06 -4.11 -5.54
N ILE A 229 -5.98 -4.50 -6.81
CA ILE A 229 -6.87 -4.00 -7.87
C ILE A 229 -8.33 -4.40 -7.57
N GLY A 230 -8.56 -5.65 -7.17
CA GLY A 230 -9.89 -6.16 -6.80
C GLY A 230 -10.57 -5.35 -5.69
N VAL A 231 -9.81 -4.83 -4.72
CA VAL A 231 -10.33 -3.98 -3.63
C VAL A 231 -11.08 -2.74 -4.15
N LEU A 232 -10.71 -2.20 -5.32
CA LEU A 232 -11.40 -1.07 -5.94
C LEU A 232 -12.82 -1.42 -6.42
N PHE A 233 -13.05 -2.67 -6.78
CA PHE A 233 -14.30 -3.13 -7.41
C PHE A 233 -15.30 -3.74 -6.42
N ILE A 234 -14.91 -3.97 -5.17
CA ILE A 234 -15.81 -4.52 -4.14
C ILE A 234 -16.96 -3.52 -3.89
N ARG A 235 -18.17 -3.84 -4.33
CA ARG A 235 -19.37 -3.03 -4.00
C ARG A 235 -19.79 -3.33 -2.57
N THR A 236 -19.81 -2.31 -1.71
CA THR A 236 -20.51 -2.40 -0.42
C THR A 236 -22.00 -2.26 -0.68
N ARG A 237 -22.78 -3.30 -0.36
CA ARG A 237 -24.24 -3.16 -0.33
C ARG A 237 -24.58 -2.24 0.84
N VAL A 238 -25.34 -1.18 0.58
CA VAL A 238 -25.98 -0.41 1.65
C VAL A 238 -27.13 -1.29 2.14
N PRO A 239 -27.17 -1.69 3.43
CA PRO A 239 -28.33 -2.37 3.95
C PRO A 239 -29.52 -1.41 3.87
N VAL A 240 -30.53 -1.78 3.08
CA VAL A 240 -31.82 -1.07 3.04
C VAL A 240 -32.58 -1.46 4.31
N PRO A 241 -33.10 -0.51 5.10
CA PRO A 241 -33.90 -0.81 6.27
C PRO A 241 -35.13 -1.65 5.86
N ALA A 242 -35.38 -2.76 6.54
CA ALA A 242 -36.49 -3.67 6.21
C ALA A 242 -37.89 -3.01 6.26
N ALA A 243 -38.00 -1.83 6.87
CA ALA A 243 -39.24 -1.07 6.97
C ALA A 243 -39.77 -0.57 5.60
N GLU A 244 -38.91 -0.37 4.59
CA GLU A 244 -39.34 0.03 3.23
C GLU A 244 -39.81 -1.13 2.36
N LEU A 245 -39.56 -2.38 2.75
CA LEU A 245 -39.98 -3.56 1.97
C LEU A 245 -41.45 -3.95 2.23
N VAL A 246 -42.08 -3.37 3.25
CA VAL A 246 -43.45 -3.74 3.66
C VAL A 246 -44.52 -2.86 2.98
N THR A 247 -44.16 -1.71 2.40
CA THR A 247 -45.13 -0.76 1.83
C THR A 247 -45.37 -0.90 0.33
N THR A 248 -44.68 -1.81 -0.38
CA THR A 248 -44.84 -1.99 -1.83
C THR A 248 -45.79 -3.13 -2.25
N GLU A 249 -46.47 -3.79 -1.31
CA GLU A 249 -47.48 -4.84 -1.60
C GLU A 249 -48.94 -4.44 -1.31
N GLN A 250 -49.27 -3.15 -1.29
CA GLN A 250 -50.67 -2.67 -1.25
C GLN A 250 -50.95 -1.70 -2.39
#